data_AF-A0A939AVJ3-F1
#
_entry.id   AF-A0A939AVJ3-F1
#
_cell.length_a   1.000
_cell.length_b   1.000
_cell.length_c   1.000
_cell.angle_alpha   90.00
_cell.angle_beta   90.00
_cell.angle_gamma   90.00
#
_symmetry.space_group_name_H-M   'P 1'
#
loop_
_entity.id
_entity.type
_entity.pdbx_description
1 polymer ?
#
loop_
_entity_poly.entity_id
_entity_poly.type
_entity_poly.pdbx_seq_one_letter_code
_entity_poly.pdbx_strand_id
1 'polypeptide(L)'
;MSSELFAKLLPLVYAACFLGLLWQAFRIMGRGFAAVPRPGDQNRIPRGDRTGRLTIHPELLDADGQLTRDDLLTVRFGGDQEQPASSNDPS
;
A
#
# COMPACT_ATOMS: atom_id res chain seq x y z
N MET A 1 3.59 -11.95 58.52
CA MET A 1 3.62 -10.61 57.86
C MET A 1 4.14 -10.70 56.42
N SER A 2 5.17 -11.49 56.11
CA SER A 2 5.69 -11.66 54.73
C SER A 2 4.71 -12.33 53.75
N SER A 3 3.93 -13.31 54.19
CA SER A 3 2.91 -14.00 53.38
C SER A 3 1.75 -13.09 52.94
N GLU A 4 1.31 -12.20 53.83
CA GLU A 4 0.27 -11.18 53.56
C GLU A 4 0.71 -10.21 52.46
N LEU A 5 1.98 -9.82 52.46
CA LEU A 5 2.55 -8.95 51.42
C LEU A 5 2.59 -9.66 50.07
N PHE A 6 2.97 -10.95 50.06
CA PHE A 6 2.97 -11.77 48.84
C PHE A 6 1.56 -11.93 48.26
N ALA A 7 0.56 -12.18 49.12
CA ALA A 7 -0.84 -12.29 48.70
C ALA A 7 -1.39 -10.97 48.11
N LYS A 8 -0.92 -9.81 48.60
CA LYS A 8 -1.29 -8.49 48.07
C LYS A 8 -0.51 -8.10 46.80
N LEU A 9 0.71 -8.63 46.63
CA LEU A 9 1.55 -8.40 45.44
C LEU A 9 1.02 -9.15 44.21
N LEU A 10 0.51 -10.36 44.40
CA LEU A 10 -0.02 -11.21 43.33
C LEU A 10 -1.06 -10.52 42.44
N PRO A 11 -2.15 -9.91 42.98
CA PRO A 11 -3.12 -9.19 42.17
C PRO A 11 -2.55 -7.93 41.52
N LEU A 12 -1.57 -7.28 42.16
CA LEU A 12 -0.94 -6.07 41.62
C LEU A 12 -0.03 -6.39 40.43
N VAL A 13 0.76 -7.46 40.51
CA VAL A 13 1.56 -7.99 39.40
C VAL A 13 0.65 -8.47 38.27
N TYR A 14 -0.43 -9.20 38.60
CA TYR A 14 -1.41 -9.63 37.61
C TYR A 14 -2.03 -8.44 36.86
N ALA A 15 -2.47 -7.40 37.59
CA ALA A 15 -3.00 -6.19 36.99
C ALA A 15 -1.98 -5.47 36.10
N ALA A 16 -0.71 -5.37 36.54
CA ALA A 16 0.36 -4.78 35.75
C ALA A 16 0.64 -5.56 34.46
N CYS A 17 0.71 -6.90 34.53
CA CYS A 17 0.84 -7.76 33.36
C CYS A 17 -0.35 -7.62 32.42
N PHE A 18 -1.58 -7.63 32.96
CA PHE A 18 -2.80 -7.48 32.17
C PHE A 18 -2.84 -6.14 31.43
N LEU A 19 -2.57 -5.03 32.12
CA LEU A 19 -2.48 -3.69 31.53
C LEU A 19 -1.37 -3.61 30.48
N GLY A 20 -0.22 -4.23 30.74
CA GLY A 20 0.90 -4.30 29.80
C GLY A 20 0.53 -5.04 28.51
N LEU A 21 -0.11 -6.22 28.63
CA LEU A 21 -0.58 -7.00 27.49
C LEU A 21 -1.68 -6.27 26.71
N LEU A 22 -2.61 -5.62 27.41
CA LEU A 22 -3.68 -4.85 26.80
C LEU A 22 -3.11 -3.66 26.00
N TRP A 23 -2.14 -2.93 26.58
CA TRP A 23 -1.44 -1.86 25.90
C TRP A 23 -0.66 -2.36 24.66
N GLN A 24 0.02 -3.50 24.78
CA GLN A 24 0.72 -4.11 23.65
C GLN A 24 -0.25 -4.46 22.52
N ALA A 25 -1.40 -5.08 22.83
CA ALA A 25 -2.43 -5.39 21.85
C ALA A 25 -2.92 -4.12 21.13
N PHE A 26 -3.24 -3.06 21.87
CA PHE A 26 -3.63 -1.78 21.28
C PHE A 26 -2.53 -1.13 20.42
N ARG A 27 -1.26 -1.16 20.88
CA ARG A 27 -0.12 -0.63 20.12
C ARG A 27 0.08 -1.37 18.79
N ILE A 28 -0.12 -2.68 18.78
CA ILE A 28 -0.01 -3.52 17.57
C ILE A 28 -1.18 -3.24 16.63
N MET A 29 -2.41 -3.17 17.16
CA MET A 29 -3.60 -2.84 16.36
C MET A 29 -3.55 -1.44 15.76
N GLY A 30 -3.05 -0.44 16.49
CA GLY A 30 -2.88 0.92 15.97
C GLY A 30 -1.91 1.00 14.78
N ARG A 31 -0.87 0.15 14.75
CA ARG A 31 0.01 0.01 13.59
C ARG A 31 -0.69 -0.67 12.41
N GLY A 32 -1.54 -1.66 12.68
CA GLY A 32 -2.36 -2.32 11.66
C GLY A 32 -3.38 -1.38 11.02
N PHE A 33 -4.02 -0.50 11.80
CA PHE A 33 -4.99 0.47 11.30
C PHE A 33 -4.35 1.59 10.45
N ALA A 34 -3.12 1.99 10.77
CA ALA A 34 -2.35 2.94 9.96
C ALA A 34 -1.93 2.38 8.58
N ALA A 35 -2.00 1.06 8.39
CA ALA A 35 -1.73 0.41 7.12
C ALA A 35 -2.99 0.18 6.26
N VAL A 36 -4.19 0.47 6.78
CA VAL A 36 -5.44 0.39 6.02
C VAL A 36 -5.64 1.71 5.26
N PRO A 37 -5.57 1.74 3.92
CA PRO A 37 -5.86 2.94 3.16
C PRO A 37 -7.31 3.35 3.40
N ARG A 38 -7.52 4.57 3.91
CA ARG A 38 -8.86 5.14 4.08
C ARG A 38 -9.50 5.34 2.71
N PRO A 39 -10.80 4.98 2.53
CA PRO A 39 -11.53 5.33 1.33
C PRO A 39 -11.63 6.87 1.26
N GLY A 40 -10.84 7.50 0.39
CA GLY A 40 -10.72 8.95 0.30
C GLY A 40 -9.30 9.50 0.14
N ASP A 41 -8.26 8.67 0.29
CA ASP A 41 -6.88 9.06 -0.03
C ASP A 41 -6.67 9.00 -1.57
N GLN A 42 -7.25 9.98 -2.25
CA GLN A 42 -7.38 10.06 -3.72
C GLN A 42 -6.07 10.42 -4.44
N ASN A 43 -4.92 10.41 -3.76
CA ASN A 43 -3.63 10.75 -4.39
C ASN A 43 -2.58 9.62 -4.38
N ARG A 44 -2.98 8.37 -4.10
CA ARG A 44 -2.16 7.20 -4.46
C ARG A 44 -2.70 6.58 -5.73
N ILE A 45 -1.98 6.83 -6.82
CA ILE A 45 -2.06 6.16 -8.11
C ILE A 45 -2.42 4.67 -7.92
N PRO A 46 -3.44 4.13 -8.60
CA PRO A 46 -3.89 2.78 -8.34
C PRO A 46 -2.94 1.72 -8.94
N ARG A 47 -2.56 0.77 -8.07
CA ARG A 47 -2.71 -0.68 -8.29
C ARG A 47 -1.72 -1.34 -9.28
N GLY A 48 -0.62 -1.89 -8.73
CA GLY A 48 0.31 -2.78 -9.44
C GLY A 48 1.02 -3.75 -8.49
N ASP A 49 0.90 -5.04 -8.81
CA ASP A 49 1.54 -6.24 -8.25
C ASP A 49 1.02 -6.82 -6.90
N ARG A 50 0.67 -8.12 -6.95
CA ARG A 50 0.32 -9.00 -5.83
C ARG A 50 1.49 -9.22 -4.87
N THR A 51 2.72 -8.86 -5.24
CA THR A 51 3.90 -8.94 -4.34
C THR A 51 4.10 -7.70 -3.47
N GLY A 52 3.34 -6.62 -3.71
CA GLY A 52 3.55 -5.32 -3.06
C GLY A 52 4.87 -4.64 -3.46
N ARG A 53 5.58 -5.18 -4.45
CA ARG A 53 6.77 -4.56 -5.05
C ARG A 53 6.37 -3.94 -6.38
N LEU A 54 6.77 -2.69 -6.59
CA LEU A 54 6.59 -2.01 -7.85
C LEU A 54 7.45 -2.71 -8.91
N THR A 55 6.87 -3.62 -9.69
CA THR A 55 7.53 -4.24 -10.84
C THR A 55 7.35 -3.34 -12.04
N ILE A 56 8.29 -2.43 -12.26
CA ILE A 56 8.41 -1.72 -13.53
C ILE A 56 9.09 -2.67 -14.51
N HIS A 57 8.46 -2.92 -15.65
CA HIS A 57 9.04 -3.70 -16.75
C HIS A 57 10.36 -3.06 -17.20
N PRO A 58 11.49 -3.80 -17.34
CA PRO A 58 12.79 -3.22 -17.67
C PRO A 58 12.79 -2.47 -19.01
N GLU A 59 11.86 -2.80 -19.91
CA GLU A 59 11.67 -2.13 -21.19
C GLU A 59 11.11 -0.70 -21.05
N LEU A 60 10.61 -0.34 -19.86
CA LEU A 60 10.14 1.01 -19.53
C LEU A 60 11.21 1.85 -18.83
N LEU A 61 12.43 1.32 -18.66
CA LEU A 61 13.54 2.05 -18.06
C LEU A 61 14.54 2.49 -19.13
N ASP A 62 15.09 3.69 -18.97
CA ASP A 62 16.22 4.16 -19.76
C ASP A 62 17.56 3.56 -19.26
N ALA A 63 18.66 3.91 -19.92
CA ALA A 63 19.99 3.42 -19.57
C ALA A 63 20.44 3.81 -18.15
N ASP A 64 19.83 4.86 -17.58
CA ASP A 64 20.10 5.37 -16.24
C ASP A 64 19.11 4.81 -15.20
N GLY A 65 18.22 3.90 -15.61
CA GLY A 65 17.23 3.25 -14.75
C GLY A 65 16.05 4.14 -14.35
N GLN A 66 15.83 5.26 -15.04
CA GLN A 66 14.64 6.10 -14.89
C GLN A 66 13.55 5.67 -15.85
N LEU A 67 12.31 6.10 -15.60
CA LEU A 67 11.19 5.79 -16.51
C LEU A 67 11.45 6.46 -17.87
N THR A 68 11.53 5.66 -18.93
CA THR A 68 11.74 6.15 -20.29
C THR A 68 10.61 7.11 -20.67
N ARG A 69 10.99 8.23 -21.29
CA ARG A 69 10.06 9.22 -21.87
C ARG A 69 9.99 9.11 -23.38
N ASP A 70 10.66 8.13 -23.95
CA ASP A 70 10.74 7.91 -25.39
C ASP A 70 9.44 7.25 -25.89
N ASP A 71 9.04 7.59 -27.11
CA ASP A 71 7.86 6.99 -27.74
C ASP A 71 8.12 5.50 -27.98
N LEU A 72 7.45 4.65 -27.19
CA LEU A 72 7.52 3.21 -27.34
C LEU A 72 6.83 2.79 -28.64
N LEU A 73 7.51 1.97 -29.44
CA LEU A 73 6.97 1.43 -30.68
C LEU A 73 5.79 0.49 -30.37
N THR A 74 4.56 0.97 -30.53
CA THR A 74 3.37 0.12 -30.43
C THR A 74 2.97 -0.39 -31.80
N VAL A 75 3.04 -1.70 -32.02
CA VAL A 75 2.47 -2.32 -33.22
C VAL A 75 0.96 -2.51 -32.98
N ARG A 76 0.14 -1.75 -33.71
CA ARG A 76 -1.31 -1.96 -33.74
C ARG A 76 -1.61 -2.99 -34.83
N PHE A 77 -2.03 -4.18 -34.44
CA PHE A 77 -2.59 -5.15 -35.38
C PHE A 77 -3.99 -4.68 -35.77
N GLY A 78 -4.07 -3.88 -36.83
CA GLY A 78 -5.34 -3.61 -37.50
C GLY A 78 -5.73 -4.84 -38.29
N GLY A 79 -6.79 -5.53 -37.86
CA GLY A 79 -7.61 -6.30 -38.78
C GLY A 79 -8.35 -5.30 -39.66
N ASP A 80 -8.35 -5.54 -40.95
CA ASP A 80 -8.90 -4.65 -41.97
C ASP A 80 -10.30 -4.14 -41.62
N GLN A 81 -10.47 -2.81 -41.68
CA GLN A 81 -11.61 -2.05 -42.24
C GLN A 81 -12.01 -0.80 -41.42
N GLU A 82 -11.80 0.35 -42.09
CA GLU A 82 -12.66 1.53 -42.17
C GLU A 82 -12.59 2.66 -41.11
N GLN A 83 -11.93 3.73 -41.58
CA GLN A 83 -12.34 5.15 -41.60
C GLN A 83 -11.52 6.11 -40.70
N PRO A 84 -10.63 6.95 -41.28
CA PRO A 84 -10.01 8.04 -40.55
C PRO A 84 -11.07 9.11 -40.23
N ALA A 85 -10.98 9.63 -39.00
CA ALA A 85 -11.88 10.62 -38.43
C ALA A 85 -12.06 11.83 -39.36
N SER A 86 -13.31 12.27 -39.54
CA SER A 86 -13.62 13.52 -40.22
C SER A 86 -12.99 14.69 -39.47
N SER A 87 -12.10 15.41 -40.15
CA SER A 87 -11.57 16.70 -39.74
C SER A 87 -12.71 17.72 -39.67
N ASN A 88 -13.17 18.04 -38.46
CA ASN A 88 -13.82 19.31 -38.21
C ASN A 88 -12.74 20.40 -38.36
N ASP A 89 -12.75 21.11 -39.49
CA ASP A 89 -12.01 22.36 -39.70
C ASP A 89 -12.98 23.41 -40.27
N PRO A 90 -12.98 24.67 -39.78
CA PRO A 90 -13.92 25.71 -40.21
C PRO A 90 -13.37 26.51 -41.40
N SER A 91 -14.19 26.73 -42.43
CA SER A 91 -14.17 27.88 -43.35
C SER A 91 -15.44 27.88 -44.20
#